data_AF-A0A7S2Z963-F1
#
_entry.id   AF-A0A7S2Z963-F1
#
_cell.length_a   1.000
_cell.length_b   1.000
_cell.length_c   1.000
_cell.angle_alpha   90.00
_cell.angle_beta   90.00
_cell.angle_gamma   90.00
#
_symmetry.space_group_name_H-M   'P 1'
#
loop_
_entity.id
_entity.type
_entity.pdbx_description
1 polymer ?
#
loop_
_entity_poly.entity_id
_entity_poly.type
_entity_poly.pdbx_seq_one_letter_code
_entity_poly.pdbx_strand_id
1 'polypeptide(L)'
;RIPAVQSLVKSLTGKDPNVTVNPDEVVALGAAVQAGVLGGEVSDIVLLDVTPLSLGLETLGGVMTKLIPRNTTLPTSKSEIFSTAADNQTSVEINVYQGEREFVRDNKLLGNFRLDGIPPAPR
;
A
#
# COMPACT_ATOMS: atom_id res chain seq x y z
N ARG A 1 3.18 4.99 -28.19
CA ARG A 1 3.31 5.66 -29.51
C ARG A 1 4.76 5.77 -29.99
N ILE A 2 5.72 6.03 -29.10
CA ILE A 2 7.15 6.13 -29.47
C ILE A 2 7.72 4.74 -29.80
N PRO A 3 8.30 4.52 -31.00
CA PRO A 3 8.83 3.21 -31.40
C PRO A 3 9.92 2.67 -30.47
N ALA A 4 10.83 3.54 -30.01
CA ALA A 4 11.92 3.14 -29.11
C ALA A 4 11.41 2.54 -27.79
N VAL A 5 10.29 3.04 -27.25
CA VAL A 5 9.67 2.48 -26.03
C VAL A 5 9.10 1.08 -26.30
N GLN A 6 8.46 0.87 -27.45
CA GLN A 6 7.93 -0.44 -27.83
C GLN A 6 9.06 -1.47 -28.01
N SER A 7 10.15 -1.08 -28.69
CA SER A 7 11.33 -1.92 -28.84
C SER A 7 11.97 -2.26 -27.50
N LEU A 8 12.07 -1.29 -26.58
CA LEU A 8 12.60 -1.52 -25.24
C LEU A 8 11.74 -2.52 -24.47
N VAL A 9 10.42 -2.35 -24.43
CA VAL A 9 9.50 -3.28 -23.76
C VAL A 9 9.63 -4.69 -24.35
N LYS A 10 9.71 -4.82 -25.68
CA LYS A 10 9.92 -6.11 -26.35
C LYS A 10 11.26 -6.75 -25.96
N SER A 11 12.34 -5.97 -25.87
CA SER A 11 13.65 -6.47 -25.45
C SER A 11 13.69 -6.92 -23.98
N LEU A 12 12.99 -6.21 -23.09
CA LEU A 12 12.97 -6.52 -21.66
C LEU A 12 12.08 -7.71 -21.32
N THR A 13 10.98 -7.90 -22.05
CA THR A 13 9.96 -8.91 -21.74
C THR A 13 9.97 -10.11 -22.67
N GLY A 14 10.63 -10.02 -23.83
CA GLY A 14 10.61 -11.02 -24.88
C GLY A 14 9.26 -11.15 -25.60
N LYS A 15 8.30 -10.26 -25.33
CA LYS A 15 6.93 -10.31 -25.86
C LYS A 15 6.58 -9.04 -26.61
N ASP A 16 5.76 -9.16 -27.65
CA ASP A 16 5.21 -8.00 -28.33
C ASP A 16 4.22 -7.26 -27.41
N PRO A 17 4.38 -5.94 -27.21
CA PRO A 17 3.45 -5.17 -26.39
C PRO A 17 2.07 -5.12 -27.06
N ASN A 18 1.02 -5.35 -26.28
CA ASN A 18 -0.34 -5.20 -26.78
C ASN A 18 -0.70 -3.72 -26.91
N VAL A 19 -1.02 -3.29 -28.13
CA VAL A 19 -1.38 -1.90 -28.47
C VAL A 19 -2.72 -1.81 -29.20
N THR A 20 -3.61 -2.79 -29.02
CA THR A 20 -4.91 -2.83 -29.71
C THR A 20 -5.90 -1.78 -29.24
N VAL A 21 -5.75 -1.26 -28.02
CA VAL A 21 -6.58 -0.21 -27.45
C VAL A 21 -5.80 1.11 -27.43
N ASN A 22 -6.48 2.23 -27.72
CA ASN A 22 -5.87 3.56 -27.73
C ASN A 22 -5.25 3.86 -26.34
N PRO A 23 -3.91 4.09 -26.26
CA PRO A 23 -3.25 4.33 -24.97
C PRO A 23 -3.71 5.62 -24.27
N ASP A 24 -4.32 6.55 -25.01
CA ASP A 24 -4.79 7.82 -24.46
C ASP A 24 -6.19 7.69 -23.81
N GLU A 25 -6.92 6.62 -24.12
CA GLU A 25 -8.33 6.41 -23.67
C GLU A 25 -8.50 5.16 -22.80
N VAL A 26 -7.57 4.19 -22.92
CA VAL A 26 -7.69 2.86 -22.29
C VAL A 26 -7.96 2.91 -20.79
N VAL A 27 -7.39 3.89 -20.07
CA VAL A 27 -7.60 4.07 -18.63
C VAL A 27 -9.04 4.49 -18.33
N ALA A 28 -9.60 5.42 -19.10
CA ALA A 28 -10.97 5.87 -18.92
C ALA A 28 -11.98 4.76 -19.25
N LEU A 29 -11.72 3.99 -20.32
CA LEU A 29 -12.53 2.82 -20.67
C LEU A 29 -12.50 1.75 -19.56
N GLY A 30 -11.33 1.46 -19.01
CA GLY A 30 -11.20 0.52 -17.88
C GLY A 30 -11.97 0.99 -16.64
N ALA A 31 -11.91 2.28 -16.32
CA ALA A 31 -12.68 2.87 -15.22
C ALA A 31 -14.20 2.75 -15.45
N ALA A 32 -14.68 2.96 -16.67
CA ALA A 32 -16.10 2.81 -17.02
C ALA A 32 -16.57 1.34 -16.88
N VAL A 33 -15.75 0.37 -17.30
CA VAL A 33 -16.05 -1.06 -17.08
C VAL A 33 -16.14 -1.38 -15.59
N GLN A 34 -15.19 -0.87 -14.79
CA GLN A 34 -15.22 -1.06 -13.33
C GLN A 34 -16.50 -0.46 -12.70
N ALA A 35 -16.95 0.69 -13.19
CA ALA A 35 -18.22 1.28 -12.74
C ALA A 35 -19.42 0.40 -13.11
N GLY A 36 -19.46 -0.19 -14.31
CA GLY A 36 -20.49 -1.15 -14.73
C GLY A 36 -20.51 -2.42 -13.88
N VAL A 37 -19.34 -2.93 -13.47
CA VAL A 37 -19.23 -4.07 -12.53
C VAL A 37 -19.82 -3.71 -11.17
N LEU A 38 -19.46 -2.55 -10.62
CA LEU A 38 -19.99 -2.09 -9.34
C LEU A 38 -21.50 -1.78 -9.39
N GLY A 39 -22.00 -1.35 -10.56
CA GLY A 39 -23.42 -1.13 -10.83
C GLY A 39 -24.23 -2.41 -11.08
N GLY A 40 -23.57 -3.57 -11.21
CA GLY A 40 -24.22 -4.85 -11.49
C GLY A 40 -24.64 -5.06 -12.95
N GLU A 41 -24.23 -4.18 -13.87
CA GLU A 41 -24.51 -4.29 -15.30
C GLU A 41 -23.56 -5.27 -16.01
N VAL A 42 -22.39 -5.53 -15.41
CA VAL A 42 -21.35 -6.42 -15.93
C VAL A 42 -21.04 -7.50 -14.89
N SER A 43 -21.25 -8.77 -15.26
CA SER A 43 -20.91 -9.93 -14.44
C SER A 43 -19.59 -10.59 -14.88
N ASP A 44 -19.07 -11.49 -14.05
CA ASP A 44 -17.96 -12.41 -14.36
C ASP A 44 -16.55 -11.81 -14.46
N ILE A 45 -16.34 -10.61 -13.93
CA ILE A 45 -15.00 -10.01 -13.74
C ILE A 45 -14.58 -10.13 -12.29
N VAL A 46 -13.44 -10.79 -12.05
CA VAL A 46 -12.77 -10.79 -10.74
C VAL A 46 -11.63 -9.79 -10.78
N LEU A 47 -11.78 -8.68 -10.03
CA LEU A 47 -10.71 -7.70 -9.84
C LEU A 47 -9.96 -8.05 -8.56
N LEU A 48 -8.65 -8.26 -8.68
CA LEU A 48 -7.78 -8.55 -7.55
C LEU A 48 -6.75 -7.43 -7.43
N ASP A 49 -6.98 -6.52 -6.50
CA ASP A 49 -6.09 -5.39 -6.25
C ASP A 49 -5.09 -5.72 -5.13
N VAL A 50 -3.95 -5.04 -5.10
CA VAL A 50 -2.87 -5.29 -4.15
C VAL A 50 -2.27 -3.98 -3.62
N THR A 51 -1.71 -4.01 -2.41
CA THR A 51 -0.99 -2.86 -1.85
C THR A 51 0.28 -2.57 -2.65
N PRO A 52 0.55 -1.32 -3.10
CA PRO A 52 1.75 -1.02 -3.88
C PRO A 52 3.03 -0.97 -3.04
N LEU A 53 2.90 -0.64 -1.75
CA LEU A 53 3.99 -0.49 -0.78
C LEU A 53 3.55 -1.05 0.56
N SER A 54 4.52 -1.42 1.40
CA SER A 54 4.25 -1.87 2.75
C SER A 54 3.73 -0.72 3.61
N LEU A 55 2.76 -1.05 4.48
CA LEU A 55 2.22 -0.17 5.51
C LEU A 55 2.74 -0.65 6.87
N GLY A 56 3.18 0.29 7.69
CA GLY A 56 3.80 -0.02 8.97
C GLY A 56 3.70 1.11 9.98
N LEU A 57 4.20 0.82 11.17
CA LEU A 57 4.26 1.76 12.29
C LEU A 57 5.72 2.01 12.67
N GLU A 58 5.96 3.19 13.25
CA GLU A 58 7.23 3.47 13.93
C GLU A 58 7.34 2.70 15.24
N THR A 59 8.47 2.04 15.44
CA THR A 59 8.84 1.42 16.72
C THR A 59 10.12 2.04 17.29
N LEU A 60 10.47 1.62 18.51
CA LEU A 60 11.61 2.15 19.25
C LEU A 60 12.88 2.10 18.40
N GLY A 61 13.58 3.24 18.33
CA GLY A 61 14.77 3.40 17.49
C GLY A 61 14.50 3.94 16.08
N GLY A 62 13.27 4.37 15.78
CA GLY A 62 12.92 4.95 14.48
C GLY A 62 12.88 3.92 13.35
N VAL A 63 12.61 2.66 13.69
CA VAL A 63 12.55 1.53 12.75
C VAL A 63 11.10 1.33 12.31
N MET A 64 10.90 1.03 11.03
CA MET A 64 9.59 0.71 10.47
C MET A 64 9.25 -0.76 10.70
N THR A 65 8.28 -1.02 11.57
CA THR A 65 7.66 -2.35 11.69
C THR A 65 6.52 -2.45 10.67
N LYS A 66 6.68 -3.32 9.66
CA LYS A 66 5.70 -3.52 8.58
C LYS A 66 4.57 -4.43 9.04
N LEU A 67 3.33 -3.95 9.02
CA LEU A 67 2.14 -4.76 9.35
C LEU A 67 1.50 -5.38 8.11
N ILE A 68 1.34 -4.59 7.05
CA ILE A 68 0.80 -5.05 5.76
C ILE A 68 1.90 -4.92 4.73
N PRO A 69 2.54 -6.03 4.30
CA PRO A 69 3.59 -5.99 3.28
C PRO A 69 3.09 -5.50 1.92
N ARG A 70 4.00 -5.03 1.07
CA ARG A 70 3.69 -4.76 -0.34
C ARG A 70 3.17 -6.00 -1.05
N ASN A 71 2.38 -5.77 -2.09
CA ASN A 71 1.72 -6.79 -2.90
C ASN A 71 0.75 -7.67 -2.09
N THR A 72 0.21 -7.18 -0.96
CA THR A 72 -0.84 -7.88 -0.22
C THR A 72 -2.17 -7.63 -0.90
N THR A 73 -2.93 -8.70 -1.19
CA THR A 73 -4.26 -8.62 -1.80
C THR A 73 -5.24 -7.83 -0.94
N LEU A 74 -6.03 -6.96 -1.57
CA LEU A 74 -7.10 -6.19 -0.95
C LEU A 74 -8.46 -6.85 -1.21
N PRO A 75 -9.43 -6.75 -0.27
CA PRO A 75 -9.33 -6.12 1.05
C PRO A 75 -8.57 -6.98 2.08
N THR A 76 -7.86 -6.34 3.01
CA THR A 76 -7.10 -7.04 4.07
C THR A 76 -7.10 -6.27 5.39
N SER A 77 -6.85 -6.98 6.50
CA SER A 77 -6.67 -6.41 7.83
C SER A 77 -5.59 -7.18 8.59
N LYS A 78 -4.79 -6.46 9.38
CA LYS A 78 -3.75 -7.03 10.24
C LYS A 78 -3.78 -6.37 11.60
N SER A 79 -3.68 -7.18 12.64
CA SER A 79 -3.56 -6.73 14.03
C SER A 79 -2.27 -7.26 14.63
N GLU A 80 -1.60 -6.42 15.41
CA GLU A 80 -0.38 -6.76 16.14
C GLU A 80 -0.39 -6.04 17.50
N ILE A 81 0.14 -6.69 18.53
CA ILE A 81 0.15 -6.18 19.89
C ILE A 81 1.50 -5.48 20.14
N PHE A 82 1.45 -4.23 20.58
CA PHE A 82 2.61 -3.44 20.98
C PHE A 82 2.56 -3.13 22.49
N SER A 83 3.72 -2.82 23.08
CA SER A 83 3.84 -2.38 24.48
C SER A 83 4.51 -1.01 24.55
N THR A 84 4.50 -0.39 25.73
CA THR A 84 5.11 0.91 25.99
C THR A 84 6.65 0.84 25.87
N ALA A 85 7.25 1.98 25.54
CA ALA A 85 8.71 2.11 25.43
C ALA A 85 9.38 2.27 26.81
N ALA A 86 8.65 2.86 27.78
CA ALA A 86 9.15 3.17 29.12
C ALA A 86 8.13 2.81 30.22
N ASP A 87 8.64 2.61 31.44
CA ASP A 87 7.81 2.38 32.63
C ASP A 87 6.90 3.58 32.91
N ASN A 88 5.68 3.29 33.39
CA ASN A 88 4.67 4.29 33.74
C ASN A 88 4.26 5.21 32.58
N GLN A 89 4.52 4.81 31.33
CA GLN A 89 4.11 5.57 30.15
C GLN A 89 2.58 5.58 30.03
N THR A 90 1.99 6.77 30.16
CA THR A 90 0.53 6.97 30.16
C THR A 90 -0.09 7.22 28.79
N SER A 91 0.76 7.31 27.76
CA SER A 91 0.32 7.56 26.39
C SER A 91 1.31 7.03 25.36
N VAL A 92 0.83 6.56 24.22
CA VAL A 92 1.65 6.16 23.07
C VAL A 92 1.33 7.02 21.86
N GLU A 93 2.35 7.47 21.15
CA GLU A 93 2.19 8.09 19.83
C GLU A 93 2.39 7.02 18.77
N ILE A 94 1.43 6.93 17.85
CA ILE A 94 1.41 5.94 16.77
C ILE A 94 1.58 6.70 15.46
N ASN A 95 2.76 6.54 14.86
CA ASN A 95 3.09 7.13 13.57
C ASN A 95 2.97 6.05 12.48
N VAL A 96 2.13 6.31 11.48
CA VAL A 96 1.82 5.38 10.38
C VAL A 96 2.62 5.76 9.14
N TYR A 97 3.36 4.81 8.57
CA TYR A 97 4.23 5.02 7.42
C TYR A 97 3.91 4.07 6.26
N GLN A 98 4.23 4.53 5.05
CA GLN A 98 4.24 3.74 3.82
C GLN A 98 5.63 3.74 3.19
N GLY A 99 6.14 2.55 2.87
CA GLY A 99 7.43 2.40 2.20
C GLY A 99 8.15 1.09 2.50
N GLU A 100 9.34 0.94 1.93
CA GLU A 100 10.12 -0.30 2.01
C GLU A 100 11.42 -0.17 2.79
N ARG A 101 11.80 1.04 3.19
CA ARG A 101 13.06 1.33 3.90
C ARG A 101 12.95 0.88 5.35
N GLU A 102 14.11 0.58 5.94
CA GLU A 102 14.20 0.12 7.33
C GLU A 102 13.89 1.22 8.34
N PHE A 103 14.39 2.45 8.12
CA PHE A 103 14.17 3.58 9.02
C PHE A 103 12.99 4.44 8.55
N VAL A 104 12.17 4.88 9.50
CA VAL A 104 10.93 5.64 9.20
C VAL A 104 11.18 6.99 8.52
N ARG A 105 12.34 7.61 8.78
CA ARG A 105 12.77 8.87 8.14
C ARG A 105 12.89 8.78 6.61
N ASP A 106 13.11 7.57 6.10
CA ASP A 106 13.29 7.30 4.68
C ASP A 106 11.98 6.80 4.02
N ASN A 107 10.89 6.74 4.77
CA ASN A 107 9.56 6.33 4.33
C ASN A 107 8.57 7.50 4.39
N LYS A 108 7.41 7.33 3.74
CA LYS A 108 6.38 8.36 3.71
C LYS A 108 5.49 8.27 4.94
N LEU A 109 5.49 9.29 5.79
CA LEU A 109 4.49 9.45 6.85
C LEU A 109 3.11 9.64 6.21
N LEU A 110 2.14 8.82 6.63
CA LEU A 110 0.74 8.91 6.23
C LEU A 110 -0.10 9.68 7.25
N GLY A 111 0.24 9.55 8.53
CA GLY A 111 -0.43 10.26 9.62
C GLY A 111 0.04 9.76 10.97
N ASN A 112 -0.34 10.47 12.02
CA ASN A 112 -0.06 10.11 13.40
C ASN A 112 -1.29 10.33 14.28
N PHE A 113 -1.39 9.53 15.33
CA PHE A 113 -2.39 9.70 16.36
C PHE A 113 -1.83 9.26 17.70
N ARG A 114 -2.38 9.82 18.77
CA ARG A 114 -1.95 9.53 20.14
C ARG A 114 -3.05 8.78 20.87
N LEU A 115 -2.67 7.71 21.55
CA LEU A 115 -3.53 7.00 22.49
C LEU A 115 -3.13 7.41 23.90
N ASP A 116 -4.03 8.09 24.58
CA ASP A 116 -3.88 8.55 25.97
C ASP A 116 -4.66 7.65 26.95
N GLY A 117 -4.36 7.78 28.24
CA GLY A 117 -5.10 7.12 29.31
C GLY A 117 -4.64 5.69 29.61
N ILE A 118 -3.41 5.33 29.23
CA ILE A 118 -2.81 4.05 29.59
C ILE A 118 -2.48 4.07 31.09
N PRO A 119 -2.94 3.09 31.89
CA PRO A 119 -2.58 3.02 33.31
C PRO A 119 -1.06 2.87 33.49
N PRO A 120 -0.44 3.60 34.44
CA PRO A 120 0.98 3.42 34.75
C PRO A 120 1.28 1.97 35.15
N ALA A 121 2.18 1.33 34.40
CA ALA A 121 2.63 -0.03 34.64
C ALA A 121 4.13 -0.14 34.29
N PRO A 122 4.87 -1.09 34.91
CA PRO A 122 6.18 -1.48 34.40
C PRO A 122 6.04 -2.06 32.99
N ARG A 123 7.10 -1.91 32.18
CA ARG A 123 7.13 -2.42 30.81
C ARG A 123 7.02 -3.94 30.70
#